data_AF-F0WJL2-F1
#
_entry.id   AF-F0WJL2-F1
#
_cell.length_a   1.000
_cell.length_b   1.000
_cell.length_c   1.000
_cell.angle_alpha   90.00
_cell.angle_beta   90.00
_cell.angle_gamma   90.00
#
_symmetry.space_group_name_H-M   'P 1'
#
loop_
_entity.id
_entity.type
_entity.pdbx_description
1 polymer ?
#
loop_
_entity_poly.entity_id
_entity_poly.type
_entity_poly.pdbx_seq_one_letter_code
_entity_poly.pdbx_strand_id
1 'polypeptide(L)'
;MILSYELSIPPMDPEVDGLDMKANCNDSGQTSFTIPNLSFATDLLYNLTDVQTYCDNGIATQQNVISLLKSRINLEKIYSTELAKIADQGHIENTEHGPSMKNALGTLRAQYLNTSVQHQIFAKNLQEDVLEPISQLFIHHGRKTQNLVKLIGNLRKQVKLQEEQYKKVFAGFEKQFREACVAFSSAMDAGFSSTLIQEQYQHQLEGTKHTALPLDKSQRHSHSMQQAIHEGDQEHVSVEKKSECDLNSERPRSRHFTSSHNGHNVVNWLLSSEQQRKKMMCANAIKTLQTAEAARVSCHALWDMLENGKLDMLRSMQSILTEYQQISEHRISNLAINLRKHVVFESSMLANEQYDWQMVAVKIENVDFEGDMRDFILNSARVNLSEMTVNDICNTMISKTDGMIRAPTSMRKNLFPVRKCPLQISDLATRRVPIDFQANQKPLASSIVVRALDNAPKKTETEDSAKEVLSHSEPSASCGATNTANDTARKSLHRVCLARDVARVLLGVHDALIQLSTTASISTLDAATLVESQSNSGSSPAVSDRSSESGDPDESIDTH
;
A
#
# COMPACT_ATOMS: atom_id res chain seq x y z
N MET A 1 -30.76 -25.85 6.51
CA MET A 1 -30.99 -24.58 7.25
C MET A 1 -29.72 -23.79 7.18
N ILE A 2 -29.70 -22.65 6.48
CA ILE A 2 -28.58 -21.72 6.56
C ILE A 2 -28.86 -20.87 7.79
N LEU A 3 -28.13 -21.10 8.88
CA LEU A 3 -28.15 -20.22 10.03
C LEU A 3 -27.34 -18.98 9.66
N SER A 4 -28.01 -18.00 9.07
CA SER A 4 -27.52 -16.64 8.95
C SER A 4 -27.37 -16.05 10.36
N TYR A 5 -26.23 -16.33 11.00
CA TYR A 5 -25.82 -15.58 12.17
C TYR A 5 -25.47 -14.17 11.71
N GLU A 6 -26.47 -13.29 11.73
CA GLU A 6 -26.23 -11.86 11.88
C GLU A 6 -25.51 -11.67 13.21
N LEU A 7 -24.16 -11.65 13.17
CA LEU A 7 -23.38 -11.01 14.21
C LEU A 7 -23.71 -9.52 14.13
N SER A 8 -24.80 -9.14 14.79
CA SER A 8 -25.04 -7.77 15.22
C SER A 8 -23.93 -7.44 16.22
N ILE A 9 -22.81 -6.95 15.69
CA ILE A 9 -21.75 -6.33 16.48
C ILE A 9 -22.40 -5.07 17.06
N PRO A 10 -22.65 -5.00 18.38
CA PRO A 10 -23.25 -3.81 18.95
C PRO A 10 -22.32 -2.61 18.70
N PRO A 11 -22.88 -1.40 18.50
CA PRO A 11 -22.04 -0.20 18.45
C PRO A 11 -21.23 -0.14 19.75
N MET A 12 -19.90 -0.13 19.61
CA MET A 12 -18.98 0.00 20.73
C MET A 12 -19.00 1.45 21.20
N ASP A 13 -20.02 1.81 22.00
CA ASP A 13 -20.02 3.07 22.74
C ASP A 13 -18.82 3.10 23.70
N PRO A 14 -18.07 4.21 23.77
CA PRO A 14 -16.83 4.29 24.54
C PRO A 14 -17.09 4.60 26.04
N GLU A 15 -17.95 3.82 26.71
CA GLU A 15 -18.05 3.79 28.17
C GLU A 15 -17.32 2.57 28.72
N VAL A 16 -16.00 2.72 28.89
CA VAL A 16 -15.14 1.73 29.56
C VAL A 16 -15.01 2.10 31.02
N ASP A 17 -15.95 1.62 31.84
CA ASP A 17 -15.81 1.57 33.30
C ASP A 17 -15.80 0.11 33.78
N GLY A 18 -14.66 -0.35 34.27
CA GLY A 18 -14.61 -1.46 35.24
C GLY A 18 -14.44 -2.91 34.76
N LEU A 19 -13.43 -3.24 33.94
CA LEU A 19 -12.82 -4.60 33.95
C LEU A 19 -11.29 -4.54 33.89
N ASP A 20 -10.65 -4.48 35.06
CA ASP A 20 -9.19 -4.41 35.25
C ASP A 20 -8.52 -5.81 35.09
N MET A 21 -8.48 -6.33 33.85
CA MET A 21 -7.60 -7.46 33.52
C MET A 21 -6.15 -6.98 33.41
N LYS A 22 -5.43 -7.01 34.54
CA LYS A 22 -3.98 -6.80 34.61
C LYS A 22 -3.21 -7.91 33.91
N ALA A 23 -3.11 -7.81 32.58
CA ALA A 23 -2.05 -8.44 31.82
C ALA A 23 -0.71 -7.82 32.24
N ASN A 24 -0.02 -8.46 33.18
CA ASN A 24 1.23 -7.98 33.75
C ASN A 24 2.41 -8.24 32.79
N CYS A 25 2.32 -7.67 31.59
CA CYS A 25 3.45 -7.57 30.67
C CYS A 25 4.48 -6.65 31.31
N ASN A 26 5.61 -7.22 31.74
CA ASN A 26 6.78 -6.47 32.19
C ASN A 26 7.43 -5.74 31.01
N ASP A 27 6.75 -4.72 30.49
CA ASP A 27 7.32 -3.79 29.53
C ASP A 27 8.38 -2.94 30.21
N SER A 28 9.59 -2.95 29.66
CA SER A 28 10.81 -2.50 30.33
C SER A 28 11.03 -1.00 30.22
N GLY A 29 10.04 -0.21 30.65
CA GLY A 29 10.22 1.17 31.08
C GLY A 29 10.71 2.15 30.00
N GLN A 30 10.48 1.88 28.72
CA GLN A 30 10.56 2.92 27.70
C GLN A 30 9.32 3.81 27.81
N THR A 31 9.41 4.82 28.70
CA THR A 31 8.47 5.93 28.70
C THR A 31 8.53 6.62 27.33
N SER A 32 7.54 6.35 26.48
CA SER A 32 7.44 6.95 25.16
C SER A 32 7.31 8.46 25.30
N PHE A 33 8.37 9.18 24.95
CA PHE A 33 8.38 10.63 24.97
C PHE A 33 7.62 11.13 23.74
N THR A 34 6.29 11.10 23.83
CA THR A 34 5.41 11.68 22.82
C THR A 34 5.56 13.19 22.86
N ILE A 35 6.25 13.76 21.87
CA ILE A 35 6.20 15.20 21.62
C ILE A 35 4.80 15.49 21.05
N PRO A 36 3.92 16.20 21.76
CA PRO A 36 2.59 16.49 21.26
C PRO A 36 2.69 17.43 20.05
N ASN A 37 1.82 17.22 19.06
CA ASN A 37 1.57 18.13 17.92
C ASN A 37 2.69 18.24 16.87
N LEU A 38 3.55 17.22 16.69
CA LEU A 38 4.40 17.14 15.50
C LEU A 38 3.57 17.05 14.21
N SER A 39 3.92 17.81 13.17
CA SER A 39 3.23 17.79 11.88
C SER A 39 4.19 17.98 10.71
N PHE A 40 3.88 17.35 9.57
CA PHE A 40 4.67 17.52 8.35
C PHE A 40 4.69 18.99 7.88
N ALA A 41 3.60 19.74 8.10
CA ALA A 41 3.47 21.12 7.66
C ALA A 41 4.30 22.12 8.48
N THR A 42 4.58 21.82 9.74
CA THR A 42 5.38 22.66 10.66
C THR A 42 6.84 22.23 10.68
N ASP A 43 7.10 20.94 10.83
CA ASP A 43 8.42 20.41 11.19
C ASP A 43 9.23 19.96 9.96
N LEU A 44 8.57 19.66 8.84
CA LEU A 44 9.19 19.10 7.63
C LEU A 44 8.99 19.98 6.37
N LEU A 45 8.72 21.28 6.54
CA LEU A 45 8.44 22.21 5.44
C LEU A 45 9.52 22.24 4.34
N TYR A 46 10.79 22.05 4.73
CA TYR A 46 11.93 22.03 3.81
C TYR A 46 12.35 20.61 3.38
N ASN A 47 11.78 19.57 4.00
CA ASN A 47 12.11 18.15 3.81
C ASN A 47 11.07 17.41 2.94
N LEU A 48 10.51 18.11 1.94
CA LEU A 48 9.45 17.58 1.08
C LEU A 48 9.82 16.24 0.43
N THR A 49 11.07 16.07 -0.03
CA THR A 49 11.54 14.84 -0.67
C THR A 49 11.50 13.63 0.28
N ASP A 50 11.80 13.86 1.56
CA ASP A 50 11.75 12.81 2.59
C ASP A 50 10.30 12.43 2.89
N VAL A 51 9.40 13.42 2.97
CA VAL A 51 7.95 13.20 3.14
C VAL A 51 7.35 12.44 1.95
N GLN A 52 7.73 12.79 0.72
CA GLN A 52 7.33 12.05 -0.49
C GLN A 52 7.83 10.60 -0.44
N THR A 53 9.11 10.40 -0.16
CA THR A 53 9.73 9.07 -0.04
C THR A 53 9.07 8.22 1.05
N TYR A 54 8.75 8.82 2.20
CA TYR A 54 8.00 8.17 3.28
C TYR A 54 6.59 7.75 2.84
N CYS A 55 5.88 8.62 2.14
CA CYS A 55 4.54 8.33 1.62
C CYS A 55 4.57 7.22 0.57
N ASP A 56 5.51 7.28 -0.37
CA ASP A 56 5.69 6.29 -1.44
C ASP A 56 6.06 4.91 -0.87
N ASN A 57 6.99 4.84 0.09
CA ASN A 57 7.33 3.61 0.80
C ASN A 57 6.12 3.01 1.53
N GLY A 58 5.28 3.85 2.13
CA GLY A 58 4.05 3.40 2.79
C GLY A 58 2.97 2.92 1.82
N ILE A 59 2.86 3.54 0.64
CA ILE A 59 1.99 3.09 -0.46
C ILE A 59 2.48 1.74 -1.02
N ALA A 60 3.79 1.57 -1.22
CA ALA A 60 4.39 0.29 -1.61
C ALA A 60 4.16 -0.80 -0.55
N THR A 61 4.24 -0.44 0.74
CA THR A 61 3.91 -1.36 1.84
C THR A 61 2.45 -1.79 1.80
N GLN A 62 1.51 -0.87 1.55
CA GLN A 62 0.08 -1.19 1.39
C GLN A 62 -0.16 -2.13 0.19
N GLN A 63 0.53 -1.91 -0.94
CA GLN A 63 0.47 -2.81 -2.10
C GLN A 63 0.98 -4.22 -1.79
N ASN A 64 2.05 -4.35 -0.98
CA ASN A 64 2.55 -5.65 -0.54
C ASN A 64 1.53 -6.38 0.35
N VAL A 65 0.85 -5.67 1.25
CA VAL A 65 -0.25 -6.24 2.08
C VAL A 65 -1.42 -6.70 1.20
N ILE A 66 -1.82 -5.92 0.19
CA ILE A 66 -2.85 -6.30 -0.79
C ILE A 66 -2.46 -7.60 -1.53
N SER A 67 -1.20 -7.73 -1.94
CA SER A 67 -0.68 -8.94 -2.61
C SER A 67 -0.69 -10.18 -1.69
N LEU A 68 -0.28 -9.99 -0.43
CA LEU A 68 -0.29 -11.05 0.59
C LEU A 68 -1.73 -11.52 0.89
N LEU A 69 -2.68 -10.60 1.07
CA LEU A 69 -4.09 -10.92 1.30
C LEU A 69 -4.70 -11.67 0.10
N LYS A 70 -4.42 -11.25 -1.13
CA LYS A 70 -4.84 -11.97 -2.34
C LYS A 70 -4.31 -13.40 -2.38
N SER A 71 -3.05 -13.59 -2.02
CA SER A 71 -2.44 -14.93 -1.91
C SER A 71 -3.10 -15.78 -0.83
N ARG A 72 -3.35 -15.24 0.36
CA ARG A 72 -4.06 -15.94 1.47
C ARG A 72 -5.47 -16.36 1.03
N ILE A 73 -6.27 -15.44 0.48
CA ILE A 73 -7.63 -15.72 -0.01
C ILE A 73 -7.63 -16.82 -1.09
N ASN A 74 -6.64 -16.82 -1.99
CA ASN A 74 -6.53 -17.86 -3.01
C ASN A 74 -6.19 -19.23 -2.40
N LEU A 75 -5.29 -19.29 -1.41
CA LEU A 75 -4.97 -20.52 -0.68
C LEU A 75 -6.19 -21.10 0.04
N GLU A 76 -6.99 -20.28 0.71
CA GLU A 76 -8.23 -20.73 1.37
C GLU A 76 -9.27 -21.30 0.38
N LYS A 77 -9.40 -20.70 -0.81
CA LYS A 77 -10.27 -21.20 -1.89
C LYS A 77 -9.80 -22.54 -2.45
N ILE A 78 -8.49 -22.74 -2.58
CA ILE A 78 -7.93 -24.03 -2.98
C ILE A 78 -8.14 -25.06 -1.87
N TYR A 79 -7.85 -24.71 -0.61
CA TYR A 79 -7.97 -25.62 0.53
C TYR A 79 -9.39 -26.13 0.73
N SER A 80 -10.39 -25.23 0.76
CA SER A 80 -11.81 -25.61 0.75
C SER A 80 -12.18 -26.54 -0.41
N THR A 81 -11.75 -26.21 -1.63
CA THR A 81 -12.01 -27.05 -2.81
C THR A 81 -11.43 -28.46 -2.69
N GLU A 82 -10.21 -28.62 -2.15
CA GLU A 82 -9.61 -29.94 -1.94
C GLU A 82 -10.25 -30.70 -0.78
N LEU A 83 -10.66 -30.02 0.31
CA LEU A 83 -11.42 -30.63 1.40
C LEU A 83 -12.76 -31.22 0.91
N ALA A 84 -13.49 -30.49 0.06
CA ALA A 84 -14.73 -30.98 -0.56
C ALA A 84 -14.46 -32.24 -1.41
N LYS A 85 -13.40 -32.25 -2.23
CA LYS A 85 -13.01 -33.42 -3.04
C LYS A 85 -12.65 -34.63 -2.17
N ILE A 86 -11.94 -34.43 -1.06
CA ILE A 86 -11.60 -35.50 -0.11
C ILE A 86 -12.88 -36.09 0.50
N ALA A 87 -13.80 -35.22 0.92
CA ALA A 87 -15.11 -35.64 1.43
C ALA A 87 -15.90 -36.42 0.37
N ASP A 88 -15.90 -36.01 -0.89
CA ASP A 88 -16.66 -36.70 -1.95
C ASP A 88 -16.04 -38.01 -2.43
N GLN A 89 -14.71 -38.11 -2.51
CA GLN A 89 -14.02 -39.34 -2.91
C GLN A 89 -14.04 -40.40 -1.81
N GLY A 90 -13.99 -39.98 -0.55
CA GLY A 90 -13.89 -40.84 0.63
C GLY A 90 -15.20 -41.50 1.04
N HIS A 91 -15.82 -42.31 0.16
CA HIS A 91 -17.02 -43.13 0.45
C HIS A 91 -16.78 -44.29 1.46
N ILE A 92 -15.95 -44.06 2.47
CA ILE A 92 -15.51 -45.03 3.47
C ILE A 92 -16.66 -45.55 4.35
N GLU A 93 -17.71 -44.75 4.51
CA GLU A 93 -18.96 -45.15 5.17
C GLU A 93 -19.76 -46.19 4.36
N ASN A 94 -19.49 -46.34 3.06
CA ASN A 94 -20.15 -47.35 2.22
C ASN A 94 -19.42 -48.69 2.17
N THR A 95 -18.12 -48.71 2.50
CA THR A 95 -17.37 -49.96 2.68
C THR A 95 -17.62 -50.61 4.05
N GLU A 96 -17.98 -49.81 5.05
CA GLU A 96 -18.23 -50.30 6.41
C GLU A 96 -19.62 -50.96 6.56
N HIS A 97 -19.70 -51.98 7.42
CA HIS A 97 -20.92 -52.77 7.65
C HIS A 97 -21.51 -52.58 9.05
N GLY A 98 -20.69 -52.22 10.04
CA GLY A 98 -21.18 -51.87 11.38
C GLY A 98 -21.97 -50.55 11.37
N PRO A 99 -23.23 -50.50 11.83
CA PRO A 99 -24.01 -49.27 11.84
C PRO A 99 -23.40 -48.13 12.67
N SER A 100 -22.75 -48.43 13.80
CA SER A 100 -22.12 -47.41 14.64
C SER A 100 -20.84 -46.86 14.02
N MET A 101 -19.94 -47.72 13.51
CA MET A 101 -18.74 -47.30 12.80
C MET A 101 -19.08 -46.55 11.51
N LYS A 102 -20.04 -47.04 10.72
CA LYS A 102 -20.54 -46.36 9.52
C LYS A 102 -21.04 -44.94 9.83
N ASN A 103 -21.75 -44.76 10.95
CA ASN A 103 -22.24 -43.45 11.38
C ASN A 103 -21.09 -42.53 11.83
N ALA A 104 -20.08 -43.04 12.54
CA ALA A 104 -18.89 -42.29 12.92
C ALA A 104 -18.10 -41.81 11.69
N LEU A 105 -17.88 -42.71 10.72
CA LEU A 105 -17.23 -42.39 9.44
C LEU A 105 -18.05 -41.40 8.60
N GLY A 106 -19.38 -41.55 8.55
CA GLY A 106 -20.27 -40.60 7.90
C GLY A 106 -20.24 -39.21 8.54
N THR A 107 -20.11 -39.14 9.87
CA THR A 107 -19.93 -37.87 10.60
C THR A 107 -18.58 -37.22 10.25
N LEU A 108 -17.49 -38.01 10.20
CA LEU A 108 -16.16 -37.53 9.79
C LEU A 108 -16.18 -36.98 8.35
N ARG A 109 -16.82 -37.69 7.41
CA ARG A 109 -17.02 -37.21 6.03
C ARG A 109 -17.80 -35.89 5.99
N ALA A 110 -18.90 -35.80 6.74
CA ALA A 110 -19.70 -34.58 6.84
C ALA A 110 -18.88 -33.41 7.43
N GLN A 111 -17.96 -33.66 8.37
CA GLN A 111 -17.13 -32.61 8.93
C GLN A 111 -16.13 -32.04 7.92
N TYR A 112 -15.53 -32.85 7.05
CA TYR A 112 -14.67 -32.30 5.98
C TYR A 112 -15.45 -31.39 5.02
N LEU A 113 -16.70 -31.73 4.71
CA LEU A 113 -17.58 -30.89 3.90
C LEU A 113 -17.97 -29.58 4.62
N ASN A 114 -18.29 -29.65 5.92
CA ASN A 114 -18.55 -28.48 6.77
C ASN A 114 -17.34 -27.55 6.83
N THR A 115 -16.16 -28.10 7.13
CA THR A 115 -14.87 -27.37 7.18
C THR A 115 -14.60 -26.67 5.83
N SER A 116 -14.78 -27.38 4.70
CA SER A 116 -14.71 -26.78 3.36
C SER A 116 -15.60 -25.53 3.21
N VAL A 117 -16.87 -25.61 3.61
CA VAL A 117 -17.80 -24.48 3.54
C VAL A 117 -17.35 -23.33 4.45
N GLN A 118 -16.83 -23.61 5.65
CA GLN A 118 -16.30 -22.59 6.56
C GLN A 118 -15.09 -21.84 5.96
N HIS A 119 -14.11 -22.54 5.38
CA HIS A 119 -12.98 -21.89 4.68
C HIS A 119 -13.44 -21.09 3.45
N GLN A 120 -14.46 -21.55 2.72
CA GLN A 120 -15.02 -20.81 1.60
C GLN A 120 -15.67 -19.48 2.05
N ILE A 121 -16.43 -19.50 3.15
CA ILE A 121 -17.01 -18.31 3.77
C ILE A 121 -15.91 -17.39 4.31
N PHE A 122 -14.91 -17.94 5.01
CA PHE A 122 -13.77 -17.18 5.52
C PHE A 122 -13.00 -16.46 4.40
N ALA A 123 -12.71 -17.16 3.29
CA ALA A 123 -12.07 -16.57 2.11
C ALA A 123 -12.91 -15.45 1.48
N LYS A 124 -14.25 -15.57 1.50
CA LYS A 124 -15.17 -14.54 1.03
C LYS A 124 -15.14 -13.32 1.95
N ASN A 125 -15.24 -13.51 3.27
CA ASN A 125 -15.19 -12.43 4.26
C ASN A 125 -13.85 -11.67 4.22
N LEU A 126 -12.72 -12.37 4.07
CA LEU A 126 -11.42 -11.72 3.84
C LEU A 126 -11.39 -10.90 2.55
N GLN A 127 -12.05 -11.35 1.48
CA GLN A 127 -12.12 -10.61 0.24
C GLN A 127 -12.95 -9.33 0.39
N GLU A 128 -14.17 -9.44 0.93
CA GLU A 128 -15.15 -8.35 0.99
C GLU A 128 -14.87 -7.35 2.11
N ASP A 129 -14.54 -7.80 3.33
CA ASP A 129 -14.43 -6.93 4.51
C ASP A 129 -13.01 -6.42 4.85
N VAL A 130 -11.98 -7.03 4.24
CA VAL A 130 -10.56 -6.73 4.51
C VAL A 130 -9.84 -6.28 3.25
N LEU A 131 -9.80 -7.10 2.20
CA LEU A 131 -9.03 -6.81 0.98
C LEU A 131 -9.61 -5.64 0.18
N GLU A 132 -10.92 -5.62 -0.08
CA GLU A 132 -11.57 -4.57 -0.86
C GLU A 132 -11.41 -3.16 -0.24
N PRO A 133 -11.68 -2.93 1.06
CA PRO A 133 -11.47 -1.61 1.69
C PRO A 133 -10.02 -1.12 1.60
N ILE A 134 -9.03 -1.99 1.80
CA ILE A 134 -7.60 -1.63 1.68
C ILE A 134 -7.26 -1.30 0.22
N SER A 135 -7.80 -2.05 -0.75
CA SER A 135 -7.55 -1.89 -2.18
C SER A 135 -8.16 -0.60 -2.75
N GLN A 136 -9.41 -0.28 -2.35
CA GLN A 136 -10.09 0.95 -2.74
C GLN A 136 -9.36 2.18 -2.19
N LEU A 137 -8.92 2.13 -0.92
CA LEU A 137 -8.15 3.20 -0.31
C LEU A 137 -6.78 3.39 -0.98
N PHE A 138 -6.09 2.29 -1.35
CA PHE A 138 -4.84 2.34 -2.10
C PHE A 138 -4.99 3.08 -3.43
N ILE A 139 -6.03 2.77 -4.22
CA ILE A 139 -6.31 3.46 -5.50
C ILE A 139 -6.58 4.95 -5.26
N HIS A 140 -7.35 5.29 -4.23
CA HIS A 140 -7.63 6.69 -3.87
C HIS A 140 -6.35 7.44 -3.49
N HIS A 141 -5.52 6.88 -2.60
CA HIS A 141 -4.24 7.47 -2.19
C HIS A 141 -3.26 7.62 -3.36
N GLY A 142 -3.15 6.62 -4.24
CA GLY A 142 -2.31 6.72 -5.44
C GLY A 142 -2.69 7.89 -6.34
N ARG A 143 -3.98 8.07 -6.63
CA ARG A 143 -4.49 9.22 -7.40
C ARG A 143 -4.23 10.56 -6.67
N LYS A 144 -4.48 10.62 -5.36
CA LYS A 144 -4.28 11.82 -4.54
C LYS A 144 -2.80 12.24 -4.55
N THR A 145 -1.88 11.30 -4.32
CA THR A 145 -0.42 11.54 -4.38
C THR A 145 0.03 12.06 -5.75
N GLN A 146 -0.43 11.46 -6.86
CA GLN A 146 -0.10 11.95 -8.20
C GLN A 146 -0.57 13.40 -8.44
N ASN A 147 -1.74 13.77 -7.91
CA ASN A 147 -2.26 15.13 -8.02
C ASN A 147 -1.43 16.12 -7.17
N LEU A 148 -0.98 15.74 -5.97
CA LEU A 148 -0.07 16.54 -5.14
C LEU A 148 1.28 16.76 -5.85
N VAL A 149 1.86 15.73 -6.48
CA VAL A 149 3.11 15.85 -7.27
C VAL A 149 2.94 16.85 -8.42
N LYS A 150 1.82 16.80 -9.16
CA LYS A 150 1.52 17.77 -10.23
C LYS A 150 1.39 19.19 -9.67
N LEU A 151 0.70 19.37 -8.54
CA LEU A 151 0.54 20.67 -7.88
C LEU A 151 1.88 21.27 -7.43
N ILE A 152 2.74 20.48 -6.78
CA ILE A 152 4.12 20.88 -6.42
C ILE A 152 4.89 21.34 -7.67
N GLY A 153 4.81 20.57 -8.76
CA GLY A 153 5.47 20.91 -10.02
C GLY A 153 4.99 22.25 -10.61
N ASN A 154 3.68 22.51 -10.55
CA ASN A 154 3.09 23.75 -11.06
C ASN A 154 3.47 24.97 -10.20
N LEU A 155 3.41 24.86 -8.87
CA LEU A 155 3.84 25.92 -7.94
C LEU A 155 5.31 26.31 -8.15
N ARG A 156 6.20 25.30 -8.28
CA ARG A 156 7.62 25.53 -8.56
C ARG A 156 7.85 26.23 -9.92
N LYS A 157 7.10 25.86 -10.96
CA LYS A 157 7.16 26.53 -12.27
C LYS A 157 6.69 27.99 -12.19
N GLN A 158 5.61 28.27 -11.46
CA GLN A 158 5.06 29.61 -11.30
C GLN A 158 6.05 30.57 -10.63
N VAL A 159 6.63 30.19 -9.49
CA VAL A 159 7.62 31.02 -8.78
C VAL A 159 8.88 31.20 -9.62
N LYS A 160 9.34 30.15 -10.34
CA LYS A 160 10.48 30.26 -11.25
C LYS A 160 10.24 31.26 -12.38
N LEU A 161 9.04 31.27 -12.97
CA LEU A 161 8.67 32.23 -14.02
C LEU A 161 8.69 33.68 -13.49
N GLN A 162 8.16 33.91 -12.28
CA GLN A 162 8.24 35.22 -11.62
C GLN A 162 9.70 35.64 -11.35
N GLU A 163 10.55 34.71 -10.95
CA GLU A 163 11.97 34.96 -10.70
C GLU A 163 12.74 35.31 -11.99
N GLU A 164 12.48 34.60 -13.09
CA GLU A 164 13.04 34.90 -14.41
C GLU A 164 12.57 36.26 -14.94
N GLN A 165 11.28 36.60 -14.74
CA GLN A 165 10.73 37.91 -15.09
C GLN A 165 11.38 39.04 -14.28
N TYR A 166 11.54 38.87 -12.96
CA TYR A 166 12.24 39.81 -12.11
C TYR A 166 13.70 40.01 -12.56
N LYS A 167 14.47 38.92 -12.76
CA LYS A 167 15.87 38.98 -13.22
C LYS A 167 16.01 39.76 -14.53
N LYS A 168 15.10 39.53 -15.50
CA LYS A 168 15.09 40.24 -16.79
C LYS A 168 14.90 41.76 -16.61
N VAL A 169 13.98 42.19 -15.75
CA VAL A 169 13.73 43.62 -15.50
C VAL A 169 14.83 44.25 -14.65
N PHE A 170 15.37 43.52 -13.67
CA PHE A 170 16.51 43.98 -12.86
C PHE A 170 17.74 44.27 -13.73
N ALA A 171 18.11 43.37 -14.65
CA ALA A 171 19.20 43.62 -15.60
C ALA A 171 18.94 44.83 -16.52
N GLY A 172 17.68 45.07 -16.89
CA GLY A 172 17.25 46.27 -17.61
C GLY A 172 17.43 47.55 -16.79
N PHE A 173 17.05 47.52 -15.50
CA PHE A 173 17.27 48.60 -14.55
C PHE A 173 18.77 48.90 -14.36
N GLU A 174 19.62 47.89 -14.13
CA GLU A 174 21.08 48.10 -13.98
C GLU A 174 21.73 48.73 -15.21
N LYS A 175 21.24 48.42 -16.42
CA LYS A 175 21.69 49.06 -17.65
C LYS A 175 21.32 50.55 -17.65
N GLN A 176 20.04 50.86 -17.44
CA GLN A 176 19.55 52.25 -17.45
C GLN A 176 20.15 53.10 -16.33
N PHE A 177 20.37 52.51 -15.15
CA PHE A 177 21.05 53.17 -14.03
C PHE A 177 22.49 53.55 -14.39
N ARG A 178 23.26 52.65 -15.01
CA ARG A 178 24.62 52.95 -15.51
C ARG A 178 24.61 54.04 -16.59
N GLU A 179 23.67 53.99 -17.53
CA GLU A 179 23.50 55.03 -18.56
C GLU A 179 23.19 56.41 -17.94
N ALA A 180 22.33 56.45 -16.91
CA ALA A 180 22.03 57.66 -16.16
C ALA A 180 23.25 58.19 -15.38
N CYS A 181 24.03 57.33 -14.73
CA CYS A 181 25.28 57.74 -14.07
C CYS A 181 26.28 58.37 -15.06
N VAL A 182 26.48 57.77 -16.24
CA VAL A 182 27.38 58.31 -17.27
C VAL A 182 26.87 59.65 -17.82
N ALA A 183 25.57 59.78 -18.09
CA ALA A 183 24.96 61.02 -18.57
C ALA A 183 25.02 62.14 -17.51
N PHE A 184 24.81 61.81 -16.24
CA PHE A 184 24.93 62.73 -15.10
C PHE A 184 26.37 63.24 -14.93
N SER A 185 27.36 62.35 -14.92
CA SER A 185 28.78 62.74 -14.87
C SER A 185 29.15 63.64 -16.05
N SER A 186 28.73 63.28 -17.26
CA SER A 186 28.96 64.10 -18.47
C SER A 186 28.35 65.50 -18.38
N ALA A 187 27.22 65.66 -17.68
CA ALA A 187 26.61 66.96 -17.44
C ALA A 187 27.37 67.77 -16.36
N MET A 188 27.89 67.13 -15.31
CA MET A 188 28.76 67.79 -14.34
C MET A 188 30.07 68.26 -14.99
N ASP A 189 30.71 67.42 -15.81
CA ASP A 189 31.92 67.76 -16.57
C ASP A 189 31.69 68.92 -17.55
N ALA A 190 30.47 69.07 -18.07
CA ALA A 190 30.05 70.20 -18.89
C ALA A 190 29.79 71.51 -18.09
N GLY A 191 29.95 71.49 -16.77
CA GLY A 191 29.86 72.64 -15.88
C GLY A 191 28.51 72.85 -15.19
N PHE A 192 27.62 71.85 -15.15
CA PHE A 192 26.37 71.93 -14.39
C PHE A 192 26.58 71.54 -12.92
N SER A 193 25.97 72.29 -12.00
CA SER A 193 25.88 71.87 -10.59
C SER A 193 24.98 70.63 -10.47
N SER A 194 25.39 69.67 -9.65
CA SER A 194 24.57 68.54 -9.20
C SER A 194 23.20 69.00 -8.68
N THR A 195 23.16 70.08 -7.89
CA THR A 195 21.91 70.63 -7.33
C THR A 195 20.94 71.11 -8.43
N LEU A 196 21.46 71.76 -9.47
CA LEU A 196 20.65 72.28 -10.58
C LEU A 196 20.05 71.14 -11.41
N ILE A 197 20.80 70.05 -11.62
CA ILE A 197 20.29 68.85 -12.30
C ILE A 197 19.21 68.19 -11.43
N GLN A 198 19.42 68.10 -10.11
CA GLN A 198 18.47 67.53 -9.15
C GLN A 198 17.17 68.34 -9.07
N GLU A 199 17.24 69.67 -8.95
CA GLU A 199 16.08 70.57 -8.92
C GLU A 199 15.25 70.45 -10.20
N GLN A 200 15.91 70.45 -11.37
CA GLN A 200 15.21 70.28 -12.66
C GLN A 200 14.58 68.88 -12.81
N TYR A 201 15.25 67.84 -12.31
CA TYR A 201 14.69 66.49 -12.25
C TYR A 201 13.45 66.43 -11.33
N GLN A 202 13.52 67.01 -10.14
CA GLN A 202 12.40 67.06 -9.18
C GLN A 202 11.20 67.80 -9.76
N HIS A 203 11.40 68.99 -10.34
CA HIS A 203 10.31 69.74 -11.00
C HIS A 203 9.62 68.96 -12.13
N GLN A 204 10.36 68.19 -12.93
CA GLN A 204 9.75 67.36 -13.97
C GLN A 204 9.02 66.12 -13.39
N LEU A 205 9.51 65.58 -12.27
CA LEU A 205 8.85 64.49 -11.54
C LEU A 205 7.52 64.94 -10.88
N GLU A 206 7.45 66.20 -10.42
CA GLU A 206 6.22 66.80 -9.91
C GLU A 206 5.22 67.10 -11.05
N GLY A 207 5.67 67.68 -12.16
CA GLY A 207 4.83 67.93 -13.34
C GLY A 207 4.19 66.66 -13.92
N THR A 208 4.93 65.54 -13.92
CA THR A 208 4.39 64.25 -14.36
C THR A 208 3.36 63.66 -13.39
N LYS A 209 3.55 63.80 -12.06
CA LYS A 209 2.53 63.39 -11.07
C LYS A 209 1.20 64.11 -11.24
N HIS A 210 1.22 65.41 -11.55
CA HIS A 210 -0.01 66.20 -11.77
C HIS A 210 -0.74 65.86 -13.07
N THR A 211 -0.05 65.29 -14.06
CA THR A 211 -0.65 64.88 -15.34
C THR A 211 -1.25 63.46 -15.28
N ALA A 212 -0.91 62.67 -14.26
CA ALA A 212 -1.18 61.23 -14.19
C ALA A 212 -2.42 60.82 -13.35
N LEU A 213 -3.30 61.75 -12.96
CA LEU A 213 -4.54 61.46 -12.22
C LEU A 213 -5.72 62.32 -12.70
N PRO A 214 -6.97 61.79 -12.79
CA PRO A 214 -7.39 60.38 -12.75
C PRO A 214 -8.32 59.97 -13.93
N LEU A 215 -8.07 58.81 -14.54
CA LEU A 215 -9.13 58.05 -15.22
C LEU A 215 -9.56 56.89 -14.31
N ASP A 216 -10.78 57.03 -13.80
CA ASP A 216 -11.62 56.14 -13.00
C ASP A 216 -11.03 54.93 -12.22
N LYS A 217 -11.32 54.87 -10.91
CA LYS A 217 -11.01 53.73 -10.02
C LYS A 217 -12.13 52.68 -9.97
N SER A 218 -13.19 52.81 -10.77
CA SER A 218 -14.43 52.02 -10.66
C SER A 218 -14.47 50.72 -11.48
N GLN A 219 -13.37 49.97 -11.57
CA GLN A 219 -13.44 48.55 -11.96
C GLN A 219 -12.27 47.71 -11.43
N ARG A 220 -12.21 47.53 -10.10
CA ARG A 220 -11.53 46.38 -9.51
C ARG A 220 -12.34 45.12 -9.80
N HIS A 221 -12.28 44.63 -11.05
CA HIS A 221 -12.64 43.25 -11.31
C HIS A 221 -11.59 42.35 -10.65
N SER A 222 -12.04 41.71 -9.58
CA SER A 222 -11.38 40.56 -8.96
C SER A 222 -11.28 39.44 -10.01
N HIS A 223 -10.27 39.50 -10.87
CA HIS A 223 -9.88 38.34 -11.67
C HIS A 223 -9.31 37.28 -10.73
N SER A 224 -10.22 36.50 -10.18
CA SER A 224 -9.92 35.16 -9.69
C SER A 224 -9.19 34.43 -10.82
N MET A 225 -7.91 34.11 -10.62
CA MET A 225 -7.18 33.16 -11.46
C MET A 225 -7.67 31.74 -11.15
N GLN A 226 -8.93 31.48 -11.44
CA GLN A 226 -9.48 30.15 -11.67
C GLN A 226 -9.88 30.10 -13.13
N GLN A 227 -8.92 29.79 -14.00
CA GLN A 227 -9.23 29.41 -15.36
C GLN A 227 -8.63 28.05 -15.69
N ALA A 228 -9.55 27.19 -16.10
CA ALA A 228 -9.41 25.81 -16.52
C ALA A 228 -8.09 25.47 -17.23
N ILE A 229 -7.55 24.30 -16.87
CA ILE A 229 -6.80 23.48 -17.80
C ILE A 229 -7.81 23.04 -18.87
N HIS A 230 -7.82 23.72 -20.01
CA HIS A 230 -8.52 23.27 -21.19
C HIS A 230 -7.48 22.90 -22.24
N GLU A 231 -7.47 21.63 -22.64
CA GLU A 231 -6.74 21.18 -23.82
C GLU A 231 -7.40 21.84 -25.05
N GLY A 232 -6.61 22.37 -25.98
CA GLY A 232 -7.11 23.21 -27.06
C GLY A 232 -6.03 23.50 -28.11
N ASP A 233 -6.35 23.11 -29.33
CA ASP A 233 -5.48 22.93 -30.49
C ASP A 233 -4.58 24.08 -30.97
N GLN A 234 -3.64 23.65 -31.79
CA GLN A 234 -2.59 24.40 -32.46
C GLN A 234 -3.12 25.23 -33.64
N GLU A 235 -3.45 26.51 -33.43
CA GLU A 235 -3.68 27.44 -34.55
C GLU A 235 -2.41 28.18 -34.98
N HIS A 236 -2.14 28.14 -36.29
CA HIS A 236 -1.08 28.86 -36.96
C HIS A 236 -1.36 30.38 -37.01
N VAL A 237 -0.59 31.18 -36.28
CA VAL A 237 -0.56 32.64 -36.48
C VAL A 237 0.58 33.03 -37.43
N SER A 238 0.21 33.48 -38.62
CA SER A 238 1.12 33.95 -39.67
C SER A 238 1.90 35.20 -39.26
N VAL A 239 3.22 35.17 -39.44
CA VAL A 239 4.10 36.31 -39.17
C VAL A 239 3.96 37.36 -40.27
N GLU A 240 3.28 38.46 -39.96
CA GLU A 240 3.11 39.59 -40.86
C GLU A 240 4.41 40.41 -40.94
N LYS A 241 5.03 40.43 -42.14
CA LYS A 241 6.29 41.15 -42.39
C LYS A 241 6.07 42.66 -42.33
N LYS A 242 6.70 43.34 -41.37
CA LYS A 242 6.68 44.81 -41.30
C LYS A 242 7.75 45.43 -42.20
N SER A 243 7.27 46.17 -43.19
CA SER A 243 7.99 46.96 -44.19
C SER A 243 9.26 47.63 -43.67
N GLU A 244 10.36 47.48 -44.42
CA GLU A 244 11.42 48.48 -44.46
C GLU A 244 10.83 49.81 -44.99
N CYS A 245 11.25 50.93 -44.44
CA CYS A 245 11.01 52.25 -45.02
C CYS A 245 12.35 52.86 -45.44
N ASP A 246 12.64 52.80 -46.74
CA ASP A 246 13.71 53.59 -47.34
C ASP A 246 13.47 55.07 -47.10
N LEU A 247 14.40 55.71 -46.40
CA LEU A 247 14.52 57.18 -46.36
C LEU A 247 15.80 57.60 -47.07
N ASN A 248 15.72 57.61 -48.40
CA ASN A 248 16.63 58.38 -49.23
C ASN A 248 16.60 59.85 -48.80
N SER A 249 17.69 60.34 -48.21
CA SER A 249 17.89 61.78 -47.95
C SER A 249 18.90 62.34 -48.94
N GLU A 250 18.41 63.18 -49.86
CA GLU A 250 19.20 63.75 -50.94
C GLU A 250 20.30 64.69 -50.42
N ARG A 251 21.50 64.58 -51.00
CA ARG A 251 22.61 65.53 -50.77
C ARG A 251 22.38 66.85 -51.53
N PRO A 252 22.28 68.02 -50.87
CA PRO A 252 22.37 69.29 -51.58
C PRO A 252 23.81 69.56 -52.01
N ARG A 253 24.03 69.88 -53.28
CA ARG A 253 25.34 70.28 -53.81
C ARG A 253 25.71 71.71 -53.35
N SER A 254 26.99 71.84 -52.99
CA SER A 254 27.84 73.04 -53.01
C SER A 254 27.20 74.37 -53.47
N ARG A 255 27.27 75.39 -52.61
CA ARG A 255 27.28 76.80 -53.01
C ARG A 255 28.51 77.49 -52.43
N HIS A 256 29.15 78.30 -53.27
CA HIS A 256 30.36 79.03 -52.93
C HIS A 256 30.07 80.12 -51.88
N PHE A 257 30.84 80.13 -50.79
CA PHE A 257 30.90 81.28 -49.88
C PHE A 257 31.99 82.24 -50.35
N THR A 258 31.59 83.48 -50.66
CA THR A 258 32.52 84.60 -50.81
C THR A 258 32.95 85.10 -49.44
N SER A 259 34.23 85.44 -49.29
CA SER A 259 34.79 85.87 -48.01
C SER A 259 34.38 87.30 -47.67
N SER A 260 33.64 87.47 -46.56
CA SER A 260 33.52 88.75 -45.87
C SER A 260 33.65 88.53 -44.37
N HIS A 261 34.63 89.20 -43.76
CA HIS A 261 34.97 89.02 -42.35
C HIS A 261 33.84 89.51 -41.44
N ASN A 262 33.23 88.59 -40.67
CA ASN A 262 32.32 88.95 -39.60
C ASN A 262 32.51 88.00 -38.39
N GLY A 263 33.70 88.05 -37.79
CA GLY A 263 34.11 87.15 -36.70
C GLY A 263 33.18 87.20 -35.47
N HIS A 264 32.51 88.32 -35.24
CA HIS A 264 31.57 88.49 -34.13
C HIS A 264 30.32 87.59 -34.24
N ASN A 265 29.87 87.31 -35.48
CA ASN A 265 28.74 86.42 -35.72
C ASN A 265 29.12 84.94 -35.56
N VAL A 266 30.36 84.58 -35.93
CA VAL A 266 30.89 83.22 -35.74
C VAL A 266 31.04 82.92 -34.25
N VAL A 267 31.54 83.87 -33.45
CA VAL A 267 31.65 83.72 -31.99
C VAL A 267 30.27 83.59 -31.34
N ASN A 268 29.30 84.45 -31.68
CA ASN A 268 27.93 84.31 -31.14
C ASN A 268 27.24 83.01 -31.56
N TRP A 269 27.49 82.52 -32.79
CA TRP A 269 26.96 81.23 -33.25
C TRP A 269 27.59 80.04 -32.53
N LEU A 270 28.92 80.08 -32.32
CA LEU A 270 29.65 79.07 -31.55
C LEU A 270 29.23 79.06 -30.06
N LEU A 271 29.08 80.22 -29.42
CA LEU A 271 28.61 80.34 -28.04
C LEU A 271 27.15 79.86 -27.88
N SER A 272 26.27 80.22 -28.83
CA SER A 272 24.90 79.72 -28.86
C SER A 272 24.87 78.19 -29.03
N SER A 273 25.73 77.65 -29.90
CA SER A 273 25.90 76.21 -30.11
C SER A 273 26.44 75.49 -28.87
N GLU A 274 27.40 76.08 -28.15
CA GLU A 274 27.95 75.52 -26.91
C GLU A 274 26.92 75.52 -25.79
N GLN A 275 26.20 76.64 -25.59
CA GLN A 275 25.17 76.73 -24.55
C GLN A 275 23.96 75.84 -24.88
N GLN A 276 23.62 75.66 -26.16
CA GLN A 276 22.64 74.67 -26.60
C GLN A 276 23.12 73.24 -26.34
N ARG A 277 24.38 72.91 -26.64
CA ARG A 277 24.98 71.58 -26.34
C ARG A 277 24.95 71.29 -24.85
N LYS A 278 25.32 72.26 -24.01
CA LYS A 278 25.24 72.18 -22.54
C LYS A 278 23.79 71.93 -22.09
N LYS A 279 22.81 72.71 -22.58
CA LYS A 279 21.38 72.47 -22.31
C LYS A 279 20.92 71.07 -22.72
N MET A 280 21.37 70.56 -23.88
CA MET A 280 21.07 69.20 -24.33
C MET A 280 21.70 68.12 -23.44
N MET A 281 22.92 68.31 -22.92
CA MET A 281 23.55 67.40 -21.96
C MET A 281 22.77 67.34 -20.64
N CYS A 282 22.38 68.49 -20.08
CA CYS A 282 21.55 68.55 -18.88
C CYS A 282 20.17 67.88 -19.09
N ALA A 283 19.50 68.18 -20.21
CA ALA A 283 18.23 67.53 -20.57
C ALA A 283 18.37 66.01 -20.76
N ASN A 284 19.48 65.53 -21.33
CA ASN A 284 19.75 64.11 -21.48
C ASN A 284 20.03 63.41 -20.14
N ALA A 285 20.76 64.06 -19.22
CA ALA A 285 20.97 63.57 -17.86
C ALA A 285 19.63 63.44 -17.11
N ILE A 286 18.75 64.44 -17.19
CA ILE A 286 17.43 64.39 -16.56
C ILE A 286 16.55 63.28 -17.17
N LYS A 287 16.54 63.14 -18.50
CA LYS A 287 15.78 62.09 -19.20
C LYS A 287 16.25 60.68 -18.85
N THR A 288 17.56 60.47 -18.76
CA THR A 288 18.14 59.17 -18.38
C THR A 288 17.89 58.85 -16.90
N LEU A 289 17.97 59.83 -16.00
CA LEU A 289 17.54 59.68 -14.60
C LEU A 289 16.06 59.29 -14.47
N GLN A 290 15.16 59.94 -15.21
CA GLN A 290 13.73 59.58 -15.23
C GLN A 290 13.50 58.16 -15.76
N THR A 291 14.26 57.75 -16.77
CA THR A 291 14.18 56.41 -17.35
C THR A 291 14.64 55.36 -16.33
N ALA A 292 15.78 55.59 -15.68
CA ALA A 292 16.29 54.73 -14.61
C ALA A 292 15.34 54.64 -13.40
N GLU A 293 14.71 55.75 -12.99
CA GLU A 293 13.72 55.75 -11.91
C GLU A 293 12.46 54.96 -12.29
N ALA A 294 11.96 55.09 -13.53
CA ALA A 294 10.83 54.31 -14.01
C ALA A 294 11.14 52.80 -14.00
N ALA A 295 12.34 52.39 -14.41
CA ALA A 295 12.78 51.00 -14.30
C ALA A 295 12.99 50.55 -12.85
N ARG A 296 13.46 51.42 -11.96
CA ARG A 296 13.59 51.13 -10.52
C ARG A 296 12.23 50.81 -9.90
N VAL A 297 11.21 51.63 -10.19
CA VAL A 297 9.83 51.42 -9.72
C VAL A 297 9.24 50.12 -10.30
N SER A 298 9.44 49.86 -11.59
CA SER A 298 9.00 48.61 -12.23
C SER A 298 9.68 47.37 -11.65
N CYS A 299 10.98 47.47 -11.35
CA CYS A 299 11.76 46.40 -10.72
C CYS A 299 11.28 46.13 -9.28
N HIS A 300 11.00 47.17 -8.50
CA HIS A 300 10.43 47.03 -7.15
C HIS A 300 9.06 46.34 -7.17
N ALA A 301 8.16 46.74 -8.07
CA ALA A 301 6.83 46.11 -8.17
C ALA A 301 6.90 44.61 -8.54
N LEU A 302 7.91 44.20 -9.32
CA LEU A 302 8.16 42.78 -9.62
C LEU A 302 8.86 42.04 -8.47
N TRP A 303 9.69 42.73 -7.67
CA TRP A 303 10.22 42.17 -6.43
C TRP A 303 9.09 41.84 -5.45
N ASP A 304 8.19 42.81 -5.20
CA ASP A 304 7.04 42.63 -4.31
C ASP A 304 6.16 41.46 -4.79
N MET A 305 5.96 41.33 -6.11
CA MET A 305 5.22 40.21 -6.72
C MET A 305 5.92 38.85 -6.49
N LEU A 306 7.25 38.79 -6.65
CA LEU A 306 8.05 37.58 -6.42
C LEU A 306 8.07 37.17 -4.93
N GLU A 307 8.16 38.14 -4.02
CA GLU A 307 8.15 37.89 -2.58
C GLU A 307 6.78 37.34 -2.13
N ASN A 308 5.68 37.95 -2.57
CA ASN A 308 4.33 37.43 -2.32
C ASN A 308 4.14 36.03 -2.94
N GLY A 309 4.60 35.80 -4.18
CA GLY A 309 4.52 34.49 -4.83
C GLY A 309 5.29 33.39 -4.09
N LYS A 310 6.44 33.72 -3.48
CA LYS A 310 7.18 32.80 -2.58
C LYS A 310 6.42 32.51 -1.30
N LEU A 311 5.80 33.51 -0.67
CA LEU A 311 4.98 33.31 0.54
C LEU A 311 3.75 32.44 0.24
N ASP A 312 3.08 32.65 -0.89
CA ASP A 312 1.92 31.85 -1.31
C ASP A 312 2.31 30.42 -1.68
N MET A 313 3.49 30.20 -2.29
CA MET A 313 4.06 28.87 -2.47
C MET A 313 4.32 28.17 -1.13
N LEU A 314 4.87 28.86 -0.12
CA LEU A 314 5.11 28.27 1.20
C LEU A 314 3.81 27.86 1.90
N ARG A 315 2.79 28.74 1.89
CA ARG A 315 1.43 28.42 2.40
C ARG A 315 0.82 27.22 1.68
N SER A 316 0.96 27.17 0.35
CA SER A 316 0.49 26.05 -0.47
C SER A 316 1.25 24.76 -0.14
N MET A 317 2.55 24.85 0.14
CA MET A 317 3.38 23.70 0.54
C MET A 317 2.98 23.15 1.91
N GLN A 318 2.67 24.02 2.89
CA GLN A 318 2.14 23.60 4.19
C GLN A 318 0.83 22.83 4.02
N SER A 319 -0.09 23.32 3.16
CA SER A 319 -1.32 22.60 2.83
C SER A 319 -1.03 21.22 2.21
N ILE A 320 -0.13 21.14 1.22
CA ILE A 320 0.27 19.88 0.57
C ILE A 320 0.89 18.89 1.56
N LEU A 321 1.69 19.36 2.51
CA LEU A 321 2.29 18.53 3.56
C LEU A 321 1.24 18.00 4.55
N THR A 322 0.22 18.79 4.88
CA THR A 322 -0.96 18.33 5.64
C THR A 322 -1.72 17.23 4.90
N GLU A 323 -1.89 17.36 3.58
CA GLU A 323 -2.53 16.32 2.75
C GLU A 323 -1.73 15.00 2.73
N TYR A 324 -0.39 15.07 2.69
CA TYR A 324 0.49 13.90 2.82
C TYR A 324 0.44 13.25 4.21
N GLN A 325 0.32 14.06 5.27
CA GLN A 325 0.12 13.59 6.63
C GLN A 325 -1.20 12.81 6.74
N GLN A 326 -2.32 13.40 6.27
CA GLN A 326 -3.63 12.73 6.25
C GLN A 326 -3.62 11.42 5.46
N ILE A 327 -2.96 11.36 4.30
CA ILE A 327 -2.79 10.11 3.53
C ILE A 327 -2.11 9.03 4.39
N SER A 328 -1.06 9.41 5.11
CA SER A 328 -0.29 8.50 5.95
C SER A 328 -1.07 8.01 7.17
N GLU A 329 -1.74 8.92 7.88
CA GLU A 329 -2.59 8.63 9.04
C GLU A 329 -3.78 7.74 8.65
N HIS A 330 -4.51 8.10 7.60
CA HIS A 330 -5.66 7.32 7.11
C HIS A 330 -5.23 5.93 6.63
N ARG A 331 -4.09 5.81 5.93
CA ARG A 331 -3.51 4.51 5.55
C ARG A 331 -3.21 3.65 6.77
N ILE A 332 -2.52 4.18 7.78
CA ILE A 332 -2.12 3.44 8.98
C ILE A 332 -3.36 2.99 9.76
N SER A 333 -4.34 3.89 9.96
CA SER A 333 -5.60 3.59 10.63
C SER A 333 -6.40 2.50 9.90
N ASN A 334 -6.58 2.63 8.59
CA ASN A 334 -7.30 1.64 7.77
C ASN A 334 -6.62 0.27 7.79
N LEU A 335 -5.30 0.21 7.66
CA LEU A 335 -4.54 -1.04 7.77
C LEU A 335 -4.72 -1.67 9.16
N ALA A 336 -4.61 -0.89 10.24
CA ALA A 336 -4.77 -1.39 11.60
C ALA A 336 -6.19 -1.94 11.86
N ILE A 337 -7.23 -1.27 11.37
CA ILE A 337 -8.63 -1.71 11.49
C ILE A 337 -8.87 -3.01 10.71
N ASN A 338 -8.46 -3.06 9.44
CA ASN A 338 -8.74 -4.22 8.59
C ASN A 338 -7.87 -5.44 8.93
N LEU A 339 -6.62 -5.25 9.36
CA LEU A 339 -5.82 -6.36 9.92
C LEU A 339 -6.37 -6.87 11.25
N ARG A 340 -6.98 -6.01 12.08
CA ARG A 340 -7.73 -6.47 13.28
C ARG A 340 -8.94 -7.32 12.88
N LYS A 341 -9.71 -6.94 11.86
CA LYS A 341 -10.80 -7.79 11.33
C LYS A 341 -10.29 -9.15 10.86
N HIS A 342 -9.16 -9.20 10.15
CA HIS A 342 -8.53 -10.47 9.73
C HIS A 342 -8.24 -11.38 10.94
N VAL A 343 -7.62 -10.85 12.00
CA VAL A 343 -7.38 -11.62 13.24
C VAL A 343 -8.69 -12.11 13.88
N VAL A 344 -9.74 -11.28 13.92
CA VAL A 344 -11.06 -11.69 14.44
C VAL A 344 -11.64 -12.85 13.62
N PHE A 345 -11.61 -12.76 12.29
CA PHE A 345 -12.12 -13.82 11.42
C PHE A 345 -11.34 -15.14 11.58
N GLU A 346 -10.00 -15.10 11.64
CA GLU A 346 -9.15 -16.29 11.90
C GLU A 346 -9.50 -16.92 13.26
N SER A 347 -9.64 -16.10 14.32
CA SER A 347 -9.96 -16.60 15.66
C SER A 347 -11.36 -17.22 15.75
N SER A 348 -12.33 -16.67 15.02
CA SER A 348 -13.71 -17.19 14.96
C SER A 348 -13.78 -18.51 14.19
N MET A 349 -13.06 -18.61 13.07
CA MET A 349 -12.94 -19.85 12.29
C MET A 349 -12.34 -20.97 13.13
N LEU A 350 -11.20 -20.71 13.80
CA LEU A 350 -10.54 -21.70 14.67
C LEU A 350 -11.43 -22.18 15.83
N ALA A 351 -12.22 -21.29 16.42
CA ALA A 351 -13.15 -21.64 17.49
C ALA A 351 -14.29 -22.55 17.00
N ASN A 352 -14.83 -22.29 15.80
CA ASN A 352 -15.86 -23.13 15.18
C ASN A 352 -15.30 -24.52 14.82
N GLU A 353 -14.13 -24.58 14.20
CA GLU A 353 -13.43 -25.85 13.91
C GLU A 353 -13.21 -26.68 15.19
N GLN A 354 -12.75 -26.05 16.28
CA GLN A 354 -12.53 -26.72 17.55
C GLN A 354 -13.83 -27.35 18.10
N TYR A 355 -14.94 -26.61 18.06
CA TYR A 355 -16.24 -27.11 18.51
C TYR A 355 -16.72 -28.29 17.66
N ASP A 356 -16.62 -28.18 16.34
CA ASP A 356 -17.08 -29.22 15.43
C ASP A 356 -16.25 -30.51 15.57
N TRP A 357 -14.92 -30.40 15.72
CA TRP A 357 -14.06 -31.57 15.94
C TRP A 357 -14.36 -32.28 17.27
N GLN A 358 -14.79 -31.56 18.32
CA GLN A 358 -15.28 -32.18 19.56
C GLN A 358 -16.55 -33.00 19.31
N MET A 359 -17.47 -32.53 18.45
CA MET A 359 -18.67 -33.29 18.09
C MET A 359 -18.33 -34.57 17.30
N VAL A 360 -17.33 -34.52 16.42
CA VAL A 360 -16.84 -35.72 15.69
C VAL A 360 -16.18 -36.71 16.65
N ALA A 361 -15.32 -36.25 17.56
CA ALA A 361 -14.63 -37.11 18.54
C ALA A 361 -15.65 -37.94 19.36
N VAL A 362 -16.71 -37.30 19.86
CA VAL A 362 -17.80 -37.98 20.58
C VAL A 362 -18.48 -39.05 19.72
N LYS A 363 -18.62 -38.88 18.40
CA LYS A 363 -19.19 -39.94 17.54
C LYS A 363 -18.25 -41.13 17.34
N ILE A 364 -16.94 -40.91 17.34
CA ILE A 364 -15.92 -41.96 17.22
C ILE A 364 -15.78 -42.72 18.56
N GLU A 365 -15.85 -42.03 19.70
CA GLU A 365 -15.83 -42.63 21.04
C GLU A 365 -17.06 -43.50 21.33
N ASN A 366 -18.21 -43.19 20.73
CA ASN A 366 -19.47 -43.94 20.88
C ASN A 366 -19.63 -45.11 19.89
N VAL A 367 -18.55 -45.60 19.26
CA VAL A 367 -18.60 -46.78 18.38
C VAL A 367 -18.73 -48.06 19.22
N ASP A 368 -19.89 -48.73 19.11
CA ASP A 368 -20.17 -50.01 19.76
C ASP A 368 -19.75 -51.17 18.85
N PHE A 369 -18.48 -51.56 18.97
CA PHE A 369 -17.93 -52.69 18.21
C PHE A 369 -18.63 -54.03 18.53
N GLU A 370 -19.20 -54.21 19.73
CA GLU A 370 -19.94 -55.42 20.05
C GLU A 370 -21.33 -55.43 19.41
N GLY A 371 -22.03 -54.29 19.46
CA GLY A 371 -23.30 -54.06 18.77
C GLY A 371 -23.15 -54.27 17.28
N ASP A 372 -22.15 -53.64 16.65
CA ASP A 372 -21.88 -53.77 15.22
C ASP A 372 -21.56 -55.23 14.81
N MET A 373 -20.77 -55.96 15.61
CA MET A 373 -20.52 -57.39 15.37
C MET A 373 -21.80 -58.24 15.53
N ARG A 374 -22.62 -57.97 16.56
CA ARG A 374 -23.89 -58.69 16.77
C ARG A 374 -24.87 -58.43 15.63
N ASP A 375 -25.02 -57.19 15.20
CA ASP A 375 -25.87 -56.80 14.08
C ASP A 375 -25.38 -57.41 12.75
N PHE A 376 -24.07 -57.44 12.51
CA PHE A 376 -23.51 -58.12 11.35
C PHE A 376 -23.80 -59.63 11.36
N ILE A 377 -23.64 -60.30 12.51
CA ILE A 377 -23.95 -61.72 12.67
C ILE A 377 -25.43 -61.98 12.44
N LEU A 378 -26.33 -61.22 13.08
CA LEU A 378 -27.79 -61.40 12.96
C LEU A 378 -28.29 -61.15 11.54
N ASN A 379 -27.77 -60.11 10.86
CA ASN A 379 -28.15 -59.80 9.48
C ASN A 379 -27.56 -60.80 8.46
N SER A 380 -26.38 -61.36 8.73
CA SER A 380 -25.75 -62.38 7.88
C SER A 380 -26.33 -63.79 8.13
N ALA A 381 -26.76 -64.08 9.36
CA ALA A 381 -27.35 -65.34 9.78
C ALA A 381 -28.85 -65.46 9.46
N ARG A 382 -29.30 -64.88 8.33
CA ARG A 382 -30.65 -65.09 7.74
C ARG A 382 -30.89 -66.53 7.24
N VAL A 383 -30.27 -67.51 7.86
CA VAL A 383 -30.61 -68.92 7.73
C VAL A 383 -31.46 -69.25 8.95
N ASN A 384 -32.70 -69.68 8.74
CA ASN A 384 -33.67 -69.87 9.83
C ASN A 384 -33.30 -71.12 10.65
N LEU A 385 -32.37 -70.98 11.59
CA LEU A 385 -31.72 -72.07 12.36
C LEU A 385 -32.71 -72.97 13.12
N SER A 386 -33.92 -72.47 13.39
CA SER A 386 -35.05 -73.19 13.98
C SER A 386 -35.71 -74.18 13.00
N GLU A 387 -35.71 -73.90 11.70
CA GLU A 387 -36.28 -74.74 10.64
C GLU A 387 -35.21 -75.56 9.91
N MET A 388 -33.95 -75.16 10.03
CA MET A 388 -32.80 -75.78 9.37
C MET A 388 -32.47 -77.15 9.98
N THR A 389 -32.45 -78.20 9.15
CA THR A 389 -31.98 -79.53 9.55
C THR A 389 -30.46 -79.64 9.45
N VAL A 390 -29.88 -80.67 10.08
CA VAL A 390 -28.44 -81.00 9.93
C VAL A 390 -28.08 -81.22 8.46
N ASN A 391 -29.01 -81.79 7.67
CA ASN A 391 -28.82 -82.04 6.25
C ASN A 391 -28.76 -80.74 5.43
N ASP A 392 -29.54 -79.73 5.79
CA ASP A 392 -29.50 -78.42 5.15
C ASP A 392 -28.16 -77.72 5.40
N ILE A 393 -27.52 -77.91 6.56
CA ILE A 393 -26.19 -77.35 6.85
C ILE A 393 -25.14 -78.00 5.96
N CYS A 394 -25.16 -79.34 5.88
CA CYS A 394 -24.28 -80.06 4.97
C CYS A 394 -24.47 -79.58 3.52
N ASN A 395 -25.70 -79.46 3.04
CA ASN A 395 -25.99 -79.03 1.67
C ASN A 395 -25.67 -77.53 1.42
N THR A 396 -25.91 -76.65 2.40
CA THR A 396 -25.61 -75.21 2.29
C THR A 396 -24.11 -74.95 2.39
N MET A 397 -23.39 -75.68 3.25
CA MET A 397 -21.92 -75.65 3.27
C MET A 397 -21.34 -76.20 1.97
N ILE A 398 -21.77 -77.35 1.47
CA ILE A 398 -21.28 -77.93 0.22
C ILE A 398 -21.51 -76.98 -0.97
N SER A 399 -22.73 -76.42 -1.10
CA SER A 399 -23.05 -75.50 -2.21
C SER A 399 -22.34 -74.14 -2.14
N LYS A 400 -22.06 -73.58 -0.95
CA LYS A 400 -21.24 -72.36 -0.81
C LYS A 400 -19.72 -72.63 -0.88
N THR A 401 -19.24 -73.78 -0.41
CA THR A 401 -17.80 -74.11 -0.44
C THR A 401 -17.31 -74.51 -1.82
N ASP A 402 -18.17 -74.97 -2.73
CA ASP A 402 -17.82 -75.17 -4.16
C ASP A 402 -17.35 -73.85 -4.83
N GLY A 403 -17.72 -72.69 -4.26
CA GLY A 403 -17.17 -71.38 -4.61
C GLY A 403 -15.84 -71.05 -3.91
N MET A 404 -15.73 -71.30 -2.60
CA MET A 404 -14.53 -70.96 -1.80
C MET A 404 -13.32 -71.90 -2.02
N ILE A 405 -13.54 -73.15 -2.44
CA ILE A 405 -12.46 -74.12 -2.67
C ILE A 405 -11.96 -74.08 -4.14
N ARG A 406 -12.34 -73.05 -4.92
CA ARG A 406 -11.54 -72.62 -6.07
C ARG A 406 -10.26 -71.95 -5.59
N ALA A 407 -9.27 -72.78 -5.24
CA ALA A 407 -7.89 -72.36 -5.13
C ALA A 407 -7.47 -71.56 -6.40
N PRO A 408 -6.65 -70.50 -6.27
CA PRO A 408 -6.26 -69.67 -7.41
C PRO A 408 -5.62 -70.53 -8.50
N THR A 409 -6.23 -70.49 -9.69
CA THR A 409 -5.97 -71.41 -10.80
C THR A 409 -4.61 -71.23 -11.50
N SER A 410 -3.74 -70.34 -10.99
CA SER A 410 -2.42 -70.05 -11.56
C SER A 410 -1.31 -71.05 -11.17
N MET A 411 -1.48 -71.85 -10.12
CA MET A 411 -0.38 -72.63 -9.49
C MET A 411 -0.63 -74.13 -9.29
N ARG A 412 -1.50 -74.78 -10.09
CA ARG A 412 -1.60 -76.26 -10.14
C ARG A 412 -1.77 -76.83 -11.55
N LYS A 413 -0.66 -76.87 -12.30
CA LYS A 413 -0.41 -78.00 -13.22
C LYS A 413 0.25 -79.11 -12.39
N ASN A 414 -0.15 -80.38 -12.61
CA ASN A 414 0.47 -81.60 -12.08
C ASN A 414 0.17 -82.03 -10.63
N LEU A 415 -1.11 -82.06 -10.22
CA LEU A 415 -1.56 -82.99 -9.15
C LEU A 415 -2.78 -83.78 -9.63
N PHE A 416 -2.74 -85.10 -9.42
CA PHE A 416 -3.65 -86.08 -10.01
C PHE A 416 -5.12 -85.89 -9.59
N PRO A 417 -6.10 -86.23 -10.46
CA PRO A 417 -7.49 -86.24 -10.05
C PRO A 417 -7.72 -87.33 -8.99
N VAL A 418 -8.13 -86.91 -7.79
CA VAL A 418 -8.69 -87.84 -6.80
C VAL A 418 -9.93 -88.47 -7.43
N ARG A 419 -9.87 -89.78 -7.67
CA ARG A 419 -10.93 -90.52 -8.34
C ARG A 419 -12.23 -90.42 -7.55
N LYS A 420 -13.32 -90.03 -8.23
CA LYS A 420 -14.69 -90.30 -7.78
C LYS A 420 -14.97 -91.80 -7.90
N CYS A 421 -14.48 -92.59 -6.94
CA CYS A 421 -14.98 -93.94 -6.71
C CYS A 421 -16.05 -93.88 -5.63
N PRO A 422 -17.25 -94.46 -5.83
CA PRO A 422 -18.19 -94.65 -4.74
C PRO A 422 -17.58 -95.62 -3.72
N LEU A 423 -17.68 -95.31 -2.43
CA LEU A 423 -17.28 -96.18 -1.33
C LEU A 423 -17.96 -97.54 -1.48
N GLN A 424 -17.17 -98.61 -1.54
CA GLN A 424 -17.70 -99.97 -1.55
C GLN A 424 -18.01 -100.42 -0.11
N ILE A 425 -19.04 -101.24 0.04
CA ILE A 425 -19.56 -101.73 1.34
C ILE A 425 -18.50 -102.51 2.14
N SER A 426 -17.43 -102.98 1.49
CA SER A 426 -16.25 -103.59 2.11
C SER A 426 -15.54 -102.71 3.14
N ASP A 427 -15.58 -101.38 2.97
CA ASP A 427 -14.73 -100.46 3.73
C ASP A 427 -15.33 -100.07 5.10
N LEU A 428 -16.55 -100.53 5.40
CA LEU A 428 -17.25 -100.30 6.68
C LEU A 428 -17.01 -101.37 7.75
N ALA A 429 -16.18 -102.39 7.48
CA ALA A 429 -16.21 -103.65 8.22
C ALA A 429 -15.66 -103.63 9.67
N THR A 430 -14.94 -102.59 10.14
CA THR A 430 -14.16 -102.69 11.40
C THR A 430 -14.29 -101.56 12.43
N ARG A 431 -15.27 -100.66 12.33
CA ARG A 431 -15.69 -99.80 13.47
C ARG A 431 -17.17 -99.41 13.40
N ARG A 432 -17.98 -100.02 14.28
CA ARG A 432 -19.37 -99.60 14.52
C ARG A 432 -19.39 -98.25 15.22
N VAL A 433 -19.35 -97.16 14.45
CA VAL A 433 -19.95 -95.89 14.88
C VAL A 433 -21.44 -95.99 14.58
N PRO A 434 -22.36 -95.79 15.55
CA PRO A 434 -23.78 -95.75 15.26
C PRO A 434 -24.08 -94.53 14.38
N ILE A 435 -24.37 -94.75 13.11
CA ILE A 435 -24.88 -93.70 12.22
C ILE A 435 -26.37 -93.60 12.51
N ASP A 436 -26.73 -92.70 13.43
CA ASP A 436 -28.12 -92.40 13.75
C ASP A 436 -28.74 -91.56 12.62
N PHE A 437 -29.38 -92.24 11.67
CA PHE A 437 -30.10 -91.59 10.56
C PHE A 437 -31.32 -90.78 11.02
N GLN A 438 -31.82 -90.95 12.25
CA GLN A 438 -32.93 -90.13 12.79
C GLN A 438 -32.43 -88.83 13.43
N ALA A 439 -31.18 -88.76 13.87
CA ALA A 439 -30.59 -87.52 14.41
C ALA A 439 -30.58 -86.38 13.37
N ASN A 440 -30.41 -86.70 12.08
CA ASN A 440 -30.32 -85.71 11.00
C ASN A 440 -31.60 -84.92 10.72
N GLN A 441 -32.76 -85.35 11.24
CA GLN A 441 -34.04 -84.64 11.09
C GLN A 441 -34.38 -83.75 12.30
N LYS A 442 -33.57 -83.74 13.37
CA LYS A 442 -33.83 -82.87 14.53
C LYS A 442 -33.47 -81.41 14.18
N PRO A 443 -34.31 -80.42 14.53
CA PRO A 443 -34.03 -79.02 14.29
C PRO A 443 -32.79 -78.59 15.08
N LEU A 444 -31.90 -77.84 14.42
CA LEU A 444 -30.53 -77.62 14.91
C LEU A 444 -30.46 -76.92 16.28
N ALA A 445 -31.44 -76.07 16.57
CA ALA A 445 -31.59 -75.37 17.86
C ALA A 445 -31.62 -76.32 19.09
N SER A 446 -31.97 -77.60 18.90
CA SER A 446 -31.95 -78.61 19.98
C SER A 446 -30.57 -79.22 20.26
N SER A 447 -29.58 -78.99 19.40
CA SER A 447 -28.28 -79.66 19.41
C SER A 447 -27.09 -78.71 19.65
N ILE A 448 -27.28 -77.39 19.50
CA ILE A 448 -26.23 -76.39 19.75
C ILE A 448 -26.37 -75.84 21.17
N VAL A 449 -25.35 -76.09 22.00
CA VAL A 449 -25.22 -75.44 23.30
C VAL A 449 -24.87 -73.97 23.08
N VAL A 450 -25.88 -73.10 23.14
CA VAL A 450 -25.69 -71.65 23.22
C VAL A 450 -24.97 -71.35 24.53
N ARG A 451 -23.80 -70.70 24.47
CA ARG A 451 -23.19 -70.11 25.66
C ARG A 451 -24.06 -68.94 26.11
N ALA A 452 -24.92 -69.18 27.11
CA ALA A 452 -25.47 -68.08 27.90
C ALA A 452 -24.29 -67.38 28.59
N LEU A 453 -24.06 -66.11 28.29
CA LEU A 453 -23.32 -65.24 29.18
C LEU A 453 -24.27 -64.78 30.28
N ASP A 454 -24.01 -65.20 31.51
CA ASP A 454 -24.69 -64.71 32.71
C ASP A 454 -24.29 -63.24 32.98
N ASN A 455 -24.91 -62.32 32.24
CA ASN A 455 -24.82 -60.89 32.53
C ASN A 455 -25.74 -60.55 33.71
N ALA A 456 -25.26 -60.82 34.92
CA ALA A 456 -25.91 -60.39 36.15
C ALA A 456 -25.86 -58.86 36.26
N PRO A 457 -27.00 -58.16 36.50
CA PRO A 457 -27.01 -56.72 36.66
C PRO A 457 -26.41 -56.32 38.01
N LYS A 458 -25.22 -55.71 37.99
CA LYS A 458 -24.70 -55.00 39.16
C LYS A 458 -25.57 -53.77 39.42
N LYS A 459 -26.34 -53.81 40.51
CA LYS A 459 -26.90 -52.60 41.12
C LYS A 459 -25.74 -51.73 41.60
N THR A 460 -25.63 -50.52 41.09
CA THR A 460 -24.95 -49.43 41.79
C THR A 460 -25.96 -48.76 42.70
N GLU A 461 -25.79 -48.97 44.00
CA GLU A 461 -26.55 -48.27 45.02
C GLU A 461 -26.04 -46.82 45.17
N THR A 462 -26.98 -45.93 45.39
CA THR A 462 -26.76 -44.54 45.83
C THR A 462 -26.28 -44.52 47.28
N GLU A 463 -25.22 -43.78 47.58
CA GLU A 463 -25.00 -43.19 48.90
C GLU A 463 -24.67 -41.70 48.78
N ASP A 464 -25.54 -40.87 49.33
CA ASP A 464 -25.23 -39.49 49.72
C ASP A 464 -24.36 -39.49 50.98
N SER A 465 -23.35 -38.63 51.03
CA SER A 465 -22.97 -38.03 52.31
C SER A 465 -22.28 -36.68 52.15
N ALA A 466 -22.55 -35.79 53.09
CA ALA A 466 -22.14 -34.39 53.08
C ALA A 466 -21.17 -34.08 54.23
N LYS A 467 -20.71 -32.81 54.28
CA LYS A 467 -19.96 -32.16 55.39
C LYS A 467 -18.46 -32.53 55.47
N GLU A 468 -17.57 -31.72 56.07
CA GLU A 468 -17.66 -30.36 56.61
C GLU A 468 -16.29 -29.65 56.51
N VAL A 469 -16.32 -28.32 56.47
CA VAL A 469 -15.37 -27.34 57.07
C VAL A 469 -14.02 -27.86 57.63
N LEU A 470 -12.91 -27.25 57.18
CA LEU A 470 -11.90 -26.74 58.12
C LEU A 470 -11.09 -25.55 57.55
N SER A 471 -10.86 -24.55 58.39
CA SER A 471 -10.04 -23.36 58.16
C SER A 471 -8.60 -23.58 58.65
N HIS A 472 -7.63 -22.80 58.13
CA HIS A 472 -6.49 -22.32 58.92
C HIS A 472 -5.83 -21.07 58.31
N SER A 473 -5.21 -20.26 59.17
CA SER A 473 -4.80 -18.88 58.93
C SER A 473 -3.38 -18.59 59.45
N GLU A 474 -2.57 -17.88 58.64
CA GLU A 474 -1.47 -16.95 59.06
C GLU A 474 -0.28 -17.49 59.90
N PRO A 475 0.78 -16.70 60.23
CA PRO A 475 1.24 -15.36 59.74
C PRO A 475 2.77 -15.23 59.41
N SER A 476 3.21 -14.01 59.03
CA SER A 476 4.60 -13.45 59.18
C SER A 476 5.72 -14.03 58.26
N ALA A 477 6.90 -13.45 57.95
CA ALA A 477 7.59 -12.14 58.08
C ALA A 477 8.96 -12.25 57.30
N SER A 478 9.78 -11.25 56.95
CA SER A 478 9.72 -9.77 56.81
C SER A 478 11.03 -9.24 56.12
N CYS A 479 11.19 -7.92 55.95
CA CYS A 479 12.44 -7.17 55.65
C CYS A 479 13.16 -7.34 54.27
N GLY A 480 13.48 -6.20 53.61
CA GLY A 480 14.34 -6.20 52.40
C GLY A 480 14.41 -4.90 51.58
N ALA A 481 14.48 -3.71 52.20
CA ALA A 481 14.41 -2.43 51.47
C ALA A 481 15.55 -1.44 51.80
N THR A 482 16.69 -1.57 51.12
CA THR A 482 17.70 -0.51 50.91
C THR A 482 18.63 -0.87 49.73
N ASN A 483 18.52 -0.18 48.58
CA ASN A 483 19.62 0.00 47.58
C ASN A 483 19.24 0.77 46.29
N THR A 484 17.99 1.19 46.10
CA THR A 484 17.51 1.80 44.85
C THR A 484 18.09 3.20 44.53
N ALA A 485 18.66 3.91 45.50
CA ALA A 485 19.14 5.29 45.32
C ALA A 485 20.47 5.41 44.52
N ASN A 486 21.37 4.41 44.61
CA ASN A 486 22.66 4.47 43.90
C ASN A 486 22.53 4.15 42.41
N ASP A 487 21.47 3.45 42.01
CA ASP A 487 21.28 3.01 40.63
C ASP A 487 20.68 4.12 39.75
N THR A 488 19.82 4.98 40.31
CA THR A 488 19.32 6.20 39.64
C THR A 488 20.45 7.19 39.32
N ALA A 489 21.42 7.37 40.23
CA ALA A 489 22.57 8.25 40.01
C ALA A 489 23.54 7.72 38.93
N ARG A 490 23.74 6.40 38.83
CA ARG A 490 24.49 5.80 37.72
C ARG A 490 23.76 5.93 36.39
N LYS A 491 22.44 5.74 36.39
CA LYS A 491 21.59 5.89 35.19
C LYS A 491 21.54 7.34 34.69
N SER A 492 21.52 8.34 35.56
CA SER A 492 21.60 9.75 35.14
C SER A 492 22.97 10.11 34.58
N LEU A 493 24.06 9.68 35.21
CA LEU A 493 25.42 9.91 34.70
C LEU A 493 25.63 9.29 33.32
N HIS A 494 25.15 8.06 33.09
CA HIS A 494 25.26 7.39 31.79
C HIS A 494 24.49 8.13 30.68
N ARG A 495 23.29 8.66 30.99
CA ARG A 495 22.50 9.49 30.05
C ARG A 495 23.23 10.78 29.66
N VAL A 496 23.90 11.44 30.60
CA VAL A 496 24.69 12.66 30.33
C VAL A 496 25.90 12.35 29.44
N CYS A 497 26.61 11.24 29.69
CA CYS A 497 27.70 10.78 28.82
C CYS A 497 27.19 10.50 27.39
N LEU A 498 26.09 9.75 27.25
CA LEU A 498 25.52 9.41 25.95
C LEU A 498 25.10 10.66 25.15
N ALA A 499 24.41 11.61 25.80
CA ALA A 499 24.04 12.88 25.17
C ALA A 499 25.27 13.69 24.71
N ARG A 500 26.35 13.70 25.51
CA ARG A 500 27.61 14.35 25.18
C ARG A 500 28.37 13.66 24.04
N ASP A 501 28.19 12.35 23.84
CA ASP A 501 28.77 11.61 22.72
C ASP A 501 27.97 11.83 21.44
N VAL A 502 26.63 11.77 21.50
CA VAL A 502 25.74 12.09 20.37
C VAL A 502 25.96 13.52 19.86
N ALA A 503 26.05 14.51 20.75
CA ALA A 503 26.36 15.89 20.37
C ALA A 503 27.72 16.01 19.65
N ARG A 504 28.72 15.21 20.04
CA ARG A 504 30.05 15.21 19.41
C ARG A 504 30.01 14.60 18.00
N VAL A 505 29.20 13.56 17.79
CA VAL A 505 28.98 12.95 16.47
C VAL A 505 28.24 13.93 15.55
N LEU A 506 27.19 14.60 16.04
CA LEU A 506 26.43 15.57 15.24
C LEU A 506 27.28 16.77 14.81
N LEU A 507 28.14 17.28 15.70
CA LEU A 507 29.11 18.33 15.35
C LEU A 507 30.12 17.85 14.29
N GLY A 508 30.64 16.63 14.42
CA GLY A 508 31.54 16.05 13.41
C GLY A 508 30.90 15.85 12.03
N VAL A 509 29.61 15.47 11.98
CA VAL A 509 28.85 15.37 10.72
C VAL A 509 28.59 16.76 10.11
N HIS A 510 28.27 17.75 10.94
CA HIS A 510 28.07 19.13 10.50
C HIS A 510 29.35 19.73 9.89
N ASP A 511 30.50 19.54 10.54
CA ASP A 511 31.79 20.02 10.03
C ASP A 511 32.19 19.31 8.73
N ALA A 512 31.92 18.00 8.60
CA ALA A 512 32.13 17.25 7.36
C ALA A 512 31.24 17.76 6.21
N LEU A 513 29.97 18.11 6.48
CA LEU A 513 29.06 18.70 5.50
C LEU A 513 29.51 20.11 5.06
N ILE A 514 30.04 20.92 5.98
CA ILE A 514 30.63 22.23 5.64
C ILE A 514 31.87 22.06 4.75
N GLN A 515 32.75 21.11 5.05
CA GLN A 515 33.92 20.82 4.21
C GLN A 515 33.50 20.36 2.80
N LEU A 516 32.53 19.45 2.70
CA LEU A 516 31.98 19.01 1.41
C LEU A 516 31.40 20.18 0.59
N SER A 517 30.56 21.03 1.21
CA SER A 517 29.99 22.22 0.56
C SER A 517 31.06 23.20 0.05
N THR A 518 32.15 23.36 0.83
CA THR A 518 33.28 24.22 0.47
C THR A 518 34.06 23.65 -0.72
N THR A 519 34.32 22.33 -0.74
CA THR A 519 35.01 21.68 -1.87
C THR A 519 34.18 21.67 -3.16
N ALA A 520 32.86 21.47 -3.07
CA ALA A 520 31.97 21.48 -4.23
C ALA A 520 32.00 22.83 -4.97
N SER A 521 32.04 23.93 -4.21
CA SER A 521 32.09 25.30 -4.76
C SER A 521 33.41 25.64 -5.47
N ILE A 522 34.51 24.96 -5.12
CA ILE A 522 35.81 25.12 -5.79
C ILE A 522 35.83 24.33 -7.12
N SER A 523 35.27 23.11 -7.13
CA SER A 523 35.24 22.26 -8.33
C SER A 523 34.40 22.82 -9.48
N THR A 524 33.46 23.73 -9.21
CA THR A 524 32.61 24.36 -10.24
C THR A 524 33.27 25.52 -11.00
N LEU A 525 34.47 25.98 -10.60
CA LEU A 525 35.16 27.07 -11.30
C LEU A 525 36.01 26.60 -12.51
N ASP A 526 36.59 25.40 -12.44
CA ASP A 526 37.53 24.90 -13.46
C ASP A 526 36.86 24.20 -14.66
N ALA A 527 35.57 23.83 -14.56
CA ALA A 527 34.87 23.09 -15.61
C ALA A 527 34.33 23.98 -16.76
N ALA A 528 34.41 25.31 -16.64
CA ALA A 528 33.75 26.25 -17.53
C ALA A 528 34.54 26.65 -18.81
N THR A 529 35.75 26.11 -19.01
CA THR A 529 36.68 26.54 -20.07
C THR A 529 36.96 25.49 -21.16
N LEU A 530 36.26 24.34 -21.19
CA LEU A 530 36.64 23.21 -22.04
C LEU A 530 35.52 22.52 -22.85
N VAL A 531 34.51 23.26 -23.35
CA VAL A 531 33.52 22.69 -24.31
C VAL A 531 33.17 23.68 -25.43
N GLU A 532 34.13 23.94 -26.33
CA GLU A 532 33.83 24.55 -27.64
C GLU A 532 34.76 24.00 -28.74
N SER A 533 34.61 22.72 -29.07
CA SER A 533 35.03 22.13 -30.36
C SER A 533 34.67 20.65 -30.47
N GLN A 534 33.69 20.32 -31.31
CA GLN A 534 33.79 19.33 -32.39
C GLN A 534 32.41 19.03 -32.99
N SER A 535 32.25 19.40 -34.25
CA SER A 535 31.18 18.96 -35.14
C SER A 535 31.78 18.10 -36.28
N ASN A 536 30.91 17.36 -36.98
CA ASN A 536 31.14 16.63 -38.24
C ASN A 536 31.95 15.31 -38.22
N SER A 537 31.23 14.19 -38.15
CA SER A 537 31.22 13.08 -39.15
C SER A 537 30.39 11.90 -38.58
N GLY A 538 29.62 11.09 -39.31
CA GLY A 538 29.29 11.13 -40.74
C GLY A 538 29.52 9.79 -41.44
N SER A 539 28.66 8.76 -41.25
CA SER A 539 28.58 7.57 -42.13
C SER A 539 27.43 6.60 -41.80
N SER A 540 26.57 6.33 -42.80
CA SER A 540 25.80 5.09 -43.01
C SER A 540 26.75 3.91 -43.35
N PRO A 541 26.40 2.58 -43.31
CA PRO A 541 25.19 2.04 -43.98
C PRO A 541 24.53 0.69 -43.54
N ALA A 542 23.26 0.56 -43.95
CA ALA A 542 22.59 -0.59 -44.62
C ALA A 542 22.32 -1.97 -43.94
N VAL A 543 21.29 -2.63 -44.52
CA VAL A 543 20.91 -4.06 -44.49
C VAL A 543 20.21 -4.60 -43.22
N SER A 544 18.91 -4.91 -43.32
CA SER A 544 18.47 -6.29 -43.64
C SER A 544 16.95 -6.42 -43.77
N ASP A 545 16.51 -7.17 -44.79
CA ASP A 545 15.13 -7.65 -44.95
C ASP A 545 14.74 -8.68 -43.88
N ARG A 546 13.45 -8.72 -43.52
CA ARG A 546 12.71 -10.00 -43.37
C ARG A 546 11.19 -9.83 -43.34
N SER A 547 10.51 -10.48 -44.28
CA SER A 547 9.06 -10.64 -44.34
C SER A 547 8.61 -11.92 -43.64
N SER A 548 7.47 -11.88 -42.93
CA SER A 548 6.57 -12.98 -42.52
C SER A 548 5.35 -12.28 -41.88
N GLU A 549 4.14 -12.22 -42.43
CA GLU A 549 3.23 -13.24 -43.00
C GLU A 549 2.44 -14.03 -41.94
N SER A 550 1.35 -13.43 -41.47
CA SER A 550 0.13 -14.02 -40.85
C SER A 550 -0.81 -12.85 -40.49
N GLY A 551 -2.13 -12.87 -40.67
CA GLY A 551 -3.04 -13.96 -41.07
C GLY A 551 -4.27 -13.99 -40.15
N ASP A 552 -5.38 -13.41 -40.61
CA ASP A 552 -6.77 -13.55 -40.09
C ASP A 552 -7.10 -12.96 -38.68
N PRO A 553 -8.40 -12.78 -38.33
CA PRO A 553 -9.40 -12.00 -39.09
C PRO A 553 -10.30 -11.11 -38.19
N ASP A 554 -11.36 -10.53 -38.78
CA ASP A 554 -12.47 -9.82 -38.11
C ASP A 554 -13.03 -10.53 -36.87
N GLU A 555 -13.37 -9.75 -35.83
CA GLU A 555 -14.44 -10.11 -34.88
C GLU A 555 -15.37 -8.91 -34.66
N SER A 556 -16.62 -9.09 -35.08
CA SER A 556 -17.67 -8.06 -35.06
C SER A 556 -18.24 -7.85 -33.65
N ILE A 557 -18.29 -6.59 -33.20
CA ILE A 557 -18.99 -6.22 -31.97
C ILE A 557 -20.50 -6.27 -32.21
N ASP A 558 -21.16 -7.24 -31.59
CA ASP A 558 -22.63 -7.31 -31.53
C ASP A 558 -23.10 -6.74 -30.17
N THR A 559 -23.96 -5.72 -30.21
CA THR A 559 -24.52 -5.07 -29.03
C THR A 559 -25.87 -5.64 -28.66
N HIS A 560 -26.05 -6.07 -27.42
CA HIS A 560 -27.37 -6.28 -26.82
C HIS A 560 -27.42 -5.94 -25.33
#